data_AF-A0A318SQR1-F1
#
_entry.id   AF-A0A318SQR1-F1
#
_cell.length_a   1.000
_cell.length_b   1.000
_cell.length_c   1.000
_cell.angle_alpha   90.00
_cell.angle_beta   90.00
_cell.angle_gamma   90.00
#
_symmetry.space_group_name_H-M   'P 1'
#
loop_
_entity.id
_entity.type
_entity.pdbx_description
1 polymer ?
#
loop_
_entity_poly.entity_id
_entity_poly.type
_entity_poly.pdbx_seq_one_letter_code
_entity_poly.pdbx_strand_id
1 'polypeptide(L)'
;MPYALLEKLDIMQLPAEIDGPEVDTVRAYVAAGLVVADIRQPVCARDGAVLAMSARVDSLTRAGRRTVEKRRAHRSTQAFLRKL
;
A
#
# COMPACT_ATOMS: atom_id res chain seq x y z
N MET A 1 -7.52 -8.03 1.61
CA MET A 1 -8.06 -7.37 0.40
C MET A 1 -6.89 -6.87 -0.43
N PRO A 2 -6.66 -7.35 -1.67
CA PRO A 2 -5.60 -6.82 -2.50
C PRO A 2 -5.88 -5.32 -2.76
N TYR A 3 -4.87 -4.48 -2.55
CA TYR A 3 -4.91 -3.01 -2.68
C TYR A 3 -5.56 -2.21 -1.55
N ALA A 4 -5.94 -2.80 -0.41
CA ALA A 4 -6.51 -2.03 0.72
C ALA A 4 -5.54 -0.96 1.26
N LEU A 5 -4.25 -1.31 1.41
CA LEU A 5 -3.22 -0.35 1.80
C LEU A 5 -3.04 0.75 0.74
N LEU A 6 -3.13 0.42 -0.55
CA LEU A 6 -3.02 1.41 -1.62
C LEU A 6 -4.19 2.39 -1.62
N GLU A 7 -5.41 1.91 -1.36
CA GLU A 7 -6.60 2.75 -1.16
C GLU A 7 -6.46 3.68 0.06
N LYS A 8 -5.86 3.20 1.15
CA LYS A 8 -5.58 3.99 2.35
C LYS A 8 -4.56 5.09 2.05
N LEU A 9 -3.45 4.76 1.38
CA LEU A 9 -2.40 5.71 1.00
C LEU A 9 -2.92 6.83 0.08
N ASP A 10 -3.89 6.55 -0.79
CA ASP A 10 -4.53 7.55 -1.66
C ASP A 10 -5.33 8.62 -0.88
N ILE A 11 -5.79 8.28 0.33
CA ILE A 11 -6.59 9.18 1.18
C ILE A 11 -5.70 9.88 2.22
N MET A 12 -4.54 9.31 2.54
CA MET A 12 -3.57 9.89 3.46
C MET A 12 -2.89 11.12 2.85
N GLN A 13 -2.50 12.06 3.72
CA GLN A 13 -1.56 13.11 3.34
C GLN A 13 -0.16 12.49 3.29
N LEU A 14 0.39 12.36 2.09
CA LEU A 14 1.74 11.87 1.87
C LEU A 14 2.74 13.04 1.94
N PRO A 15 3.97 12.82 2.43
CA PRO A 15 4.58 11.52 2.75
C PRO A 15 4.06 10.87 4.04
N ALA A 16 3.94 9.54 4.07
CA ALA A 16 3.47 8.77 5.22
C ALA A 16 4.47 7.68 5.62
N GLU A 17 4.62 7.46 6.93
CA GLU A 17 5.39 6.32 7.46
C GLU A 17 4.47 5.11 7.67
N ILE A 18 4.98 3.95 7.27
CA ILE A 18 4.34 2.64 7.37
C ILE A 18 5.28 1.72 8.14
N ASP A 19 4.78 1.11 9.20
CA ASP A 19 5.57 0.25 10.08
C ASP A 19 5.02 -1.19 10.09
N GLY A 20 5.92 -2.13 10.39
CA GLY A 20 5.59 -3.53 10.62
C GLY A 20 5.20 -4.29 9.34
N PRO A 21 4.21 -5.20 9.40
CA PRO A 21 3.94 -6.15 8.32
C PRO A 21 3.41 -5.50 7.03
N GLU A 22 2.89 -4.26 7.11
CA GLU A 22 2.43 -3.53 5.93
C GLU A 22 3.60 -3.12 5.00
N VAL A 23 4.83 -3.10 5.50
CA VAL A 23 6.01 -2.73 4.70
C VAL A 23 6.29 -3.71 3.57
N ASP A 24 6.01 -5.00 3.75
CA ASP A 24 6.13 -5.99 2.66
C ASP A 24 5.12 -5.70 1.53
N THR A 25 3.95 -5.20 1.90
CA THR A 25 2.94 -4.76 0.93
C THR A 25 3.42 -3.50 0.19
N VAL A 26 4.05 -2.55 0.89
CA VAL A 26 4.68 -1.39 0.26
C VAL A 26 5.78 -1.83 -0.71
N ARG A 27 6.62 -2.80 -0.32
CA ARG A 27 7.66 -3.38 -1.18
C ARG A 27 7.09 -3.95 -2.47
N ALA A 28 6.00 -4.70 -2.38
CA ALA A 28 5.30 -5.23 -3.55
C ALA A 28 4.75 -4.11 -4.44
N TYR A 29 4.22 -3.03 -3.87
CA TYR A 29 3.73 -1.88 -4.64
C TYR A 29 4.83 -1.07 -5.31
N VAL A 30 5.99 -0.91 -4.67
CA VAL A 30 7.17 -0.29 -5.29
C VAL A 30 7.64 -1.14 -6.47
N ALA A 31 7.75 -2.46 -6.29
CA ALA A 31 8.13 -3.37 -7.37
C ALA A 31 7.14 -3.35 -8.54
N ALA A 32 5.85 -3.15 -8.26
CA ALA A 32 4.80 -3.00 -9.27
C ALA A 32 4.68 -1.57 -9.85
N GLY A 33 5.52 -0.63 -9.42
CA GLY A 33 5.49 0.77 -9.88
C GLY A 33 4.22 1.54 -9.48
N LEU A 34 3.54 1.14 -8.41
CA LEU A 34 2.29 1.75 -7.94
C LEU A 34 2.54 2.92 -6.97
N VAL A 35 3.65 2.90 -6.25
CA VAL A 35 4.04 3.93 -5.29
C VAL A 35 5.52 4.28 -5.42
N VAL A 36 5.88 5.48 -4.97
CA VAL A 36 7.26 5.88 -4.68
C VAL A 36 7.44 5.82 -3.17
N ALA A 37 8.36 4.99 -2.70
CA ALA A 37 8.63 4.82 -1.28
C ALA A 37 10.09 4.46 -1.02
N ASP A 38 10.61 4.94 0.11
CA ASP A 38 11.89 4.52 0.69
C ASP A 38 11.63 3.42 1.73
N ILE A 39 12.29 2.28 1.57
CA ILE A 39 12.11 1.11 2.44
C ILE A 39 13.37 0.95 3.28
N ARG A 40 13.25 1.24 4.58
CA ARG A 40 14.38 1.12 5.51
C ARG A 40 14.75 -0.37 5.67
N GLN A 41 16.05 -0.62 5.91
CA GLN A 41 16.51 -1.97 6.17
C GLN A 41 15.84 -2.52 7.44
N PRO A 42 15.36 -3.77 7.42
CA PRO A 42 14.77 -4.39 8.60
C PRO A 42 15.83 -4.55 9.69
N VAL A 43 15.44 -4.25 10.92
CA VAL A 43 16.25 -4.54 12.11
C VAL A 43 15.96 -5.98 12.50
N CYS A 44 16.96 -6.85 12.46
CA CYS A 44 16.82 -8.26 12.81
C CYS A 44 17.56 -8.58 14.12
N ALA A 45 17.00 -9.48 14.92
CA ALA A 45 17.67 -10.10 16.05
C ALA A 45 18.76 -11.08 15.58
N ARG A 46 19.62 -11.51 16.51
CA ARG A 46 20.73 -12.44 16.23
C ARG A 46 20.28 -13.82 15.73
N ASP A 47 19.04 -14.21 16.04
CA ASP A 47 18.39 -15.42 15.58
C ASP A 47 17.69 -15.26 14.21
N GLY A 48 17.76 -14.07 13.61
CA GLY A 48 17.14 -13.74 12.33
C GLY A 48 15.70 -13.25 12.41
N ALA A 49 15.11 -13.12 13.60
CA ALA A 49 13.76 -12.58 13.75
C ALA A 49 13.73 -11.07 13.40
N VAL A 50 12.75 -10.63 12.61
CA VAL A 50 12.58 -9.20 12.28
C VAL A 50 11.97 -8.49 13.48
N LEU A 51 12.73 -7.57 14.09
CA LEU A 51 12.34 -6.77 15.25
C LEU A 51 11.61 -5.49 14.86
N ALA A 52 12.06 -4.85 13.77
CA ALA A 52 11.46 -3.61 13.28
C ALA A 52 11.63 -3.50 11.77
N MET A 53 10.61 -2.97 11.10
CA MET A 53 10.66 -2.69 9.67
C MET A 53 9.76 -1.49 9.40
N SER A 54 10.25 -0.56 8.57
CA SER A 54 9.49 0.64 8.22
C SER A 54 9.75 1.09 6.79
N ALA A 55 8.77 1.77 6.21
CA ALA A 55 8.86 2.38 4.90
C ALA A 55 8.21 3.76 4.92
N ARG A 56 8.81 4.71 4.21
CA ARG A 56 8.24 6.03 3.96
C ARG A 56 7.69 6.06 2.55
N VAL A 57 6.39 6.22 2.41
CA VAL A 57 5.73 6.39 1.11
C VAL A 57 5.64 7.88 0.80
N ASP A 58 6.28 8.32 -0.28
CA ASP A 58 6.29 9.74 -0.66
C ASP A 58 5.11 10.10 -1.56
N SER A 59 4.72 9.23 -2.48
CA SER A 59 3.59 9.49 -3.39
C SER A 59 3.02 8.23 -4.04
N LEU A 60 1.77 8.31 -4.50
CA LEU A 60 1.21 7.36 -5.46
C LEU A 60 1.62 7.75 -6.89
N THR A 61 2.01 6.75 -7.69
CA THR A 61 2.23 6.95 -9.12
C THR A 61 0.91 7.07 -9.87
N ARG A 62 0.97 7.49 -11.15
CA ARG A 62 -0.19 7.49 -12.04
C ARG A 62 -0.83 6.09 -12.15
N ALA A 63 -0.03 5.04 -12.15
CA ALA A 63 -0.52 3.66 -12.18
C ALA A 63 -1.21 3.29 -10.85
N GLY A 64 -0.62 3.68 -9.71
CA GLY A 64 -1.22 3.52 -8.39
C GLY A 64 -2.62 4.13 -8.29
N ARG A 65 -2.76 5.41 -8.66
CA ARG A 65 -4.06 6.11 -8.63
C ARG A 65 -5.11 5.46 -9.52
N ARG A 66 -4.74 5.10 -10.76
CA ARG A 66 -5.65 4.38 -11.68
C ARG A 66 -6.12 3.04 -11.11
N THR A 67 -5.25 2.32 -10.41
CA THR A 67 -5.62 1.07 -9.75
C THR A 67 -6.65 1.31 -8.64
N VAL A 68 -6.45 2.34 -7.82
CA VAL A 68 -7.41 2.73 -6.76
C VAL A 68 -8.77 3.13 -7.37
N GLU A 69 -8.78 3.97 -8.39
CA GLU A 69 -10.01 4.40 -9.08
C GLU A 69 -10.80 3.21 -9.65
N LYS A 70 -10.14 2.30 -10.37
CA LYS A 70 -10.77 1.10 -10.91
C LYS A 70 -11.39 0.23 -9.81
N ARG A 71 -10.72 0.11 -8.66
CA ARG A 71 -11.21 -0.69 -7.53
C ARG A 71 -12.41 -0.05 -6.86
N ARG A 72 -12.39 1.28 -6.66
CA ARG A 72 -13.54 2.04 -6.15
C ARG A 72 -14.76 1.91 -7.08
N ALA A 73 -14.56 2.03 -8.40
CA ALA A 73 -15.62 1.83 -9.38
C ALA A 73 -16.18 0.39 -9.36
N HIS A 74 -15.31 -0.63 -9.25
CA HIS A 74 -15.79 -2.01 -9.19
C HIS A 74 -16.60 -2.31 -7.93
N ARG A 75 -16.21 -1.75 -6.77
CA ARG A 75 -17.01 -1.88 -5.53
C ARG A 75 -18.36 -1.19 -5.64
N SER A 76 -18.43 0.00 -6.25
CA SER A 76 -19.71 0.69 -6.40
C SER A 76 -20.66 -0.09 -7.32
N THR A 77 -20.16 -0.66 -8.42
CA THR A 77 -20.96 -1.52 -9.31
C THR A 77 -21.45 -2.78 -8.59
N GLN A 78 -20.58 -3.49 -7.85
CA GLN A 78 -21.02 -4.66 -7.08
C GLN A 78 -22.03 -4.32 -5.98
N ALA A 79 -21.85 -3.18 -5.30
CA ALA A 79 -22.77 -2.73 -4.26
C ALA A 79 -24.16 -2.37 -4.84
N PHE A 80 -24.20 -1.83 -6.05
CA PHE A 80 -25.45 -1.55 -6.77
C PHE A 80 -26.17 -2.85 -7.15
N LEU A 81 -25.47 -3.82 -7.74
CA LEU A 81 -26.06 -5.09 -8.18
C LEU A 81 -26.59 -5.97 -7.03
N ARG A 82 -26.06 -5.82 -5.81
CA ARG A 82 -26.55 -6.54 -4.62
C ARG A 82 -27.84 -5.98 -4.03
N LYS A 83 -28.30 -4.81 -4.47
CA LYS A 83 -29.53 -4.14 -3.99
C LYS A 83 -30.74 -4.36 -4.91
N LEU A 84 -30.57 -5.07 -6.02
CA LEU A 84 -31.61 -5.54 -6.93
C LEU A 84 -31.94 -7.00 -6.62
#